data_AF-A0A7S3N8N0-F1
#
_entry.id   AF-A0A7S3N8N0-F1
#
_cell.length_a   1.000
_cell.length_b   1.000
_cell.length_c   1.000
_cell.angle_alpha   90.00
_cell.angle_beta   90.00
_cell.angle_gamma   90.00
#
_symmetry.space_group_name_H-M   'P 1'
#
loop_
_entity.id
_entity.type
_entity.pdbx_description
1 polymer ?
#
loop_
_entity_poly.entity_id
_entity_poly.type
_entity_poly.pdbx_seq_one_letter_code
_entity_poly.pdbx_strand_id
1 'polypeptide(L)'
;MTDKFESEFISVLQVEIEIKRVKFNKKNKASYKTLGTEILKLKSILEIPEEGSIQLNILNSSKKLRGTLLIGDSTLKPVFSFLDYKINLDINIVPVVAIDYSLSNLSFANKRHLIHTLKTDEDNDYISVLRHIMKVYGDLTSFMMGFGMGGKTYPKQHLASDIFALSGNMFNPVFNKEELVEKYGEVFSKISVSTPINYSPVCEIVADYARYEKENYEARNFYSLIYITPGLIDDYEKTLSTIKEMIGLPMCVTVVKLYNDQLNDTNDTLSLAEDLKTSSELSDLYRYIDYQKFKEGKALREFEVELIRQVPLNVQRYFAANNTFAFDLEESDYANRMCIRQK
;
A
#
# COMPACT_ATOMS: atom_id res chain seq x y z
N MET A 1 27.79 -12.97 25.86
CA MET A 1 27.69 -14.18 25.04
C MET A 1 27.08 -13.76 23.73
N THR A 2 27.88 -13.22 22.83
CA THR A 2 27.52 -12.92 21.45
C THR A 2 27.68 -14.22 20.67
N ASP A 3 26.70 -15.10 20.84
CA ASP A 3 26.77 -16.47 20.37
C ASP A 3 26.57 -16.53 18.86
N LYS A 4 27.66 -16.83 18.13
CA LYS A 4 27.83 -17.95 17.18
C LYS A 4 26.75 -18.28 16.12
N PHE A 5 25.66 -17.52 15.99
CA PHE A 5 24.54 -17.80 15.10
C PHE A 5 24.70 -17.20 13.69
N GLU A 6 25.55 -16.20 13.52
CA GLU A 6 25.67 -15.43 12.27
C GLU A 6 26.34 -16.20 11.12
N SER A 7 27.32 -17.06 11.42
CA SER A 7 28.03 -17.80 10.36
C SER A 7 27.29 -19.04 9.86
N GLU A 8 26.42 -19.65 10.67
CA GLU A 8 25.71 -20.87 10.29
C GLU A 8 24.56 -20.59 9.32
N PHE A 9 23.78 -19.51 9.51
CA PHE A 9 22.62 -19.23 8.66
C PHE A 9 23.00 -18.88 7.21
N ILE A 10 24.03 -18.06 7.03
CA ILE A 10 24.56 -17.69 5.70
C ILE A 10 25.14 -18.91 4.98
N SER A 11 25.67 -19.89 5.72
CA SER A 11 26.24 -21.12 5.14
C SER A 11 25.21 -22.02 4.47
N VAL A 12 23.93 -21.90 4.86
CA VAL A 12 22.82 -22.74 4.38
C VAL A 12 22.03 -22.06 3.26
N LEU A 13 22.07 -20.73 3.15
CA LEU A 13 21.29 -19.99 2.15
C LEU A 13 21.82 -20.22 0.73
N GLN A 14 20.91 -20.72 -0.11
CA GLN A 14 21.14 -21.03 -1.51
C GLN A 14 20.12 -20.29 -2.36
N VAL A 15 20.60 -19.68 -3.43
CA VAL A 15 19.77 -19.02 -4.44
C VAL A 15 19.90 -19.79 -5.73
N GLU A 16 18.79 -20.26 -6.27
CA GLU A 16 18.76 -20.82 -7.62
C GLU A 16 18.86 -19.68 -8.64
N ILE A 17 19.89 -19.73 -9.48
CA ILE A 17 20.03 -18.85 -10.62
C ILE A 17 19.48 -19.56 -11.85
N GLU A 18 18.52 -18.93 -12.51
CA GLU A 18 17.99 -19.40 -13.78
C GLU A 18 18.37 -18.43 -14.91
N ILE A 19 19.14 -18.90 -15.89
CA ILE A 19 19.45 -18.10 -17.07
C ILE A 19 18.44 -18.39 -18.17
N LYS A 20 17.68 -17.36 -18.56
CA LYS A 20 16.70 -17.41 -19.64
C LYS A 20 17.21 -16.65 -20.87
N ARG A 21 17.05 -17.27 -22.04
CA ARG A 21 17.10 -16.55 -23.32
C ARG A 21 15.76 -15.88 -23.57
N VAL A 22 15.78 -14.58 -23.82
CA VAL A 22 14.61 -13.82 -24.27
C VAL A 22 14.68 -13.66 -25.79
N LYS A 23 13.57 -13.92 -26.48
CA LYS A 23 13.38 -13.60 -27.90
C LYS A 23 12.14 -12.72 -28.06
N PHE A 24 12.30 -11.59 -28.73
CA PHE A 24 11.20 -10.70 -29.09
C PHE A 24 10.70 -11.02 -30.51
N ASN A 25 9.39 -11.04 -30.70
CA ASN A 25 8.80 -11.11 -32.04
C ASN A 25 8.65 -9.71 -32.66
N LYS A 26 8.20 -9.64 -33.92
CA LYS A 26 7.95 -8.37 -34.64
C LYS A 26 6.91 -7.44 -33.97
N LYS A 27 6.18 -7.91 -32.95
CA LYS A 27 5.20 -7.17 -32.16
C LYS A 27 5.71 -6.86 -30.74
N ASN A 28 7.03 -6.92 -30.49
CA ASN A 28 7.67 -6.74 -29.17
C ASN A 28 7.19 -7.71 -28.07
N LYS A 29 6.52 -8.81 -28.42
CA LYS A 29 6.15 -9.83 -27.43
C LYS A 29 7.36 -10.70 -27.09
N ALA A 30 7.73 -10.74 -25.82
CA ALA A 30 8.81 -11.56 -25.30
C ALA A 30 8.41 -13.05 -25.23
N SER A 31 9.35 -13.93 -25.58
CA SER A 31 9.28 -15.37 -25.34
C SER A 31 10.55 -15.81 -24.60
N TYR A 32 10.37 -16.63 -23.58
CA TYR A 32 11.45 -17.05 -22.67
C TYR A 32 11.78 -18.52 -22.89
N LYS A 33 13.07 -18.85 -22.92
CA LYS A 33 13.55 -20.23 -22.89
C LYS A 33 14.69 -20.35 -21.89
N THR A 34 14.51 -21.17 -20.87
CA THR A 34 15.57 -21.52 -19.92
C THR A 34 16.73 -22.17 -20.66
N LEU A 35 17.92 -21.59 -20.51
CA LEU A 35 19.16 -22.11 -21.06
C LEU A 35 19.82 -23.07 -20.06
N GLY A 36 19.73 -22.75 -18.78
CA GLY A 36 20.18 -23.61 -17.70
C GLY A 36 19.94 -22.98 -16.33
N THR A 37 20.17 -23.78 -15.31
CA THR A 37 20.08 -23.40 -13.90
C THR A 37 21.38 -23.75 -13.20
N GLU A 38 21.67 -23.05 -12.11
CA GLU A 38 22.76 -23.38 -11.20
C GLU A 38 22.42 -22.87 -9.80
N ILE A 39 22.95 -23.50 -8.75
CA ILE A 39 22.71 -23.08 -7.37
C ILE A 39 23.90 -22.25 -6.88
N LEU A 40 23.65 -20.99 -6.53
CA LEU A 40 24.62 -20.12 -5.89
C LEU A 40 24.47 -20.20 -4.38
N LYS A 41 25.55 -20.58 -3.69
CA LYS A 41 25.63 -20.45 -2.23
C LYS A 41 25.99 -19.01 -1.90
N LEU A 42 25.21 -18.33 -1.07
CA LEU A 42 25.50 -16.93 -0.74
C LEU A 42 26.86 -16.77 -0.05
N LYS A 43 27.28 -17.77 0.74
CA LYS A 43 28.61 -17.82 1.34
C LYS A 43 29.73 -17.69 0.30
N SER A 44 29.60 -18.29 -0.88
CA SER A 44 30.65 -18.18 -1.88
C SER A 44 30.77 -16.73 -2.38
N ILE A 45 29.67 -15.99 -2.50
CA ILE A 45 29.72 -14.55 -2.86
C ILE A 45 30.55 -13.75 -1.84
N LEU A 46 30.39 -14.04 -0.54
CA LEU A 46 31.12 -13.35 0.52
C LEU A 46 32.62 -13.70 0.56
N GLU A 47 33.01 -14.80 -0.09
CA GLU A 47 34.40 -15.24 -0.21
C GLU A 47 35.07 -14.73 -1.50
N ILE A 48 34.39 -13.90 -2.31
CA ILE A 48 34.98 -13.28 -3.51
C ILE A 48 36.08 -12.30 -3.07
N PRO A 49 37.33 -12.47 -3.52
CA PRO A 49 38.40 -11.51 -3.28
C PRO A 49 38.08 -10.13 -3.87
N GLU A 50 38.65 -9.04 -3.34
CA GLU A 50 38.42 -7.67 -3.86
C GLU A 50 38.66 -7.49 -5.36
N GLU A 51 39.54 -8.30 -5.97
CA GLU A 51 39.80 -8.34 -7.43
C GLU A 51 39.45 -9.70 -8.07
N GLY A 52 38.54 -10.45 -7.44
CA GLY A 52 38.21 -11.81 -7.82
C GLY A 52 36.86 -11.97 -8.53
N SER A 53 36.60 -13.19 -9.01
CA SER A 53 35.27 -13.58 -9.43
C SER A 53 35.01 -15.06 -9.14
N ILE A 54 33.74 -15.40 -8.98
CA ILE A 54 33.28 -16.78 -8.95
C ILE A 54 32.70 -17.16 -10.29
N GLN A 55 33.09 -18.34 -10.73
CA GLN A 55 32.61 -18.95 -11.95
C GLN A 55 31.55 -20.00 -11.63
N LEU A 56 30.33 -19.79 -12.12
CA LEU A 56 29.25 -20.77 -12.08
C LEU A 56 29.06 -21.41 -13.46
N ASN A 57 28.98 -22.72 -13.49
CA ASN A 57 28.72 -23.47 -14.72
C ASN A 57 27.21 -23.60 -14.91
N ILE A 58 26.67 -23.11 -16.02
CA ILE A 58 25.24 -23.12 -16.27
C ILE A 58 24.89 -24.41 -16.99
N LEU A 59 24.13 -25.29 -16.33
CA LEU A 59 23.78 -26.61 -16.83
C LEU A 59 22.34 -26.63 -17.35
N ASN A 60 22.10 -27.35 -18.45
CA ASN A 60 20.72 -27.63 -18.88
C ASN A 60 20.10 -28.80 -18.10
N SER A 61 18.82 -29.08 -18.35
CA SER A 61 18.09 -30.20 -17.72
C SER A 61 18.72 -31.59 -17.91
N SER A 62 19.55 -31.77 -18.94
CA SER A 62 20.33 -32.99 -19.19
C SER A 62 21.75 -32.92 -18.60
N LYS A 63 22.01 -32.00 -17.67
CA LYS A 63 23.31 -31.75 -17.02
C LYS A 63 24.46 -31.42 -17.98
N LYS A 64 24.17 -30.97 -19.20
CA LYS A 64 25.22 -30.52 -20.13
C LYS A 64 25.48 -29.03 -19.96
N LEU A 65 26.75 -28.65 -19.90
CA LEU A 65 27.22 -27.27 -19.85
C LEU A 65 26.66 -26.47 -21.04
N ARG A 66 26.04 -25.33 -20.74
CA ARG A 66 25.48 -24.38 -21.71
C ARG A 66 26.19 -23.03 -21.72
N GLY A 67 26.91 -22.72 -20.66
CA GLY A 67 27.66 -21.49 -20.54
C GLY A 67 28.21 -21.36 -19.13
N THR A 68 28.78 -20.20 -18.88
CA THR A 68 29.45 -19.87 -17.65
C THR A 68 29.02 -18.47 -17.22
N LEU A 69 28.65 -18.32 -15.96
CA LEU A 69 28.34 -17.03 -15.34
C LEU A 69 29.51 -16.64 -14.43
N LEU A 70 30.09 -15.47 -14.68
CA LEU A 70 31.10 -14.87 -13.83
C LEU A 70 30.43 -13.84 -12.93
N ILE A 71 30.58 -14.01 -11.62
CA ILE A 71 30.13 -13.09 -10.59
C ILE A 71 31.38 -12.43 -10.03
N GLY A 72 31.60 -11.15 -10.35
CA GLY A 72 32.72 -10.35 -9.82
C GLY A 72 32.30 -9.56 -8.59
N ASP A 73 32.57 -8.25 -8.62
CA ASP A 73 32.25 -7.28 -7.56
C ASP A 73 30.88 -7.54 -6.92
N SER A 74 30.91 -7.79 -5.63
CA SER A 74 29.71 -7.99 -4.82
C SER A 74 29.75 -7.02 -3.64
N THR A 75 28.60 -6.46 -3.29
CA THR A 75 28.48 -5.56 -2.15
C THR A 75 27.35 -6.05 -1.28
N LEU A 76 27.66 -6.29 -0.01
CA LEU A 76 26.65 -6.55 1.00
C LEU A 76 26.09 -5.22 1.49
N LYS A 77 24.76 -5.08 1.47
CA LYS A 77 24.08 -3.90 2.02
C LYS A 77 23.02 -4.33 3.02
N PRO A 78 22.98 -3.72 4.22
CA PRO A 78 21.86 -3.90 5.13
C PRO A 78 20.56 -3.40 4.49
N VAL A 79 19.47 -4.09 4.76
CA VAL A 79 18.13 -3.65 4.38
C VAL A 79 17.25 -3.71 5.61
N PHE A 80 16.68 -2.56 5.97
CA PHE A 80 15.78 -2.47 7.11
C PHE A 80 14.40 -2.98 6.76
N SER A 81 13.87 -3.83 7.64
CA SER A 81 12.48 -4.27 7.59
C SER A 81 11.53 -3.16 8.06
N PHE A 82 10.24 -3.37 7.84
CA PHE A 82 9.20 -2.47 8.35
C PHE A 82 9.26 -2.34 9.88
N LEU A 83 9.51 -3.44 10.60
CA LEU A 83 9.60 -3.43 12.04
C LEU A 83 10.86 -2.71 12.54
N ASP A 84 11.96 -2.78 11.79
CA ASP A 84 13.16 -1.99 12.11
C ASP A 84 12.83 -0.50 12.09
N TYR A 85 12.14 -0.04 11.04
CA TYR A 85 11.70 1.35 10.99
C TYR A 85 10.69 1.68 12.10
N LYS A 86 9.67 0.84 12.32
CA LYS A 86 8.63 1.08 13.34
C LYS A 86 9.18 1.14 14.76
N ILE A 87 10.11 0.24 15.12
CA ILE A 87 10.62 0.13 16.48
C ILE A 87 11.79 1.09 16.70
N ASN A 88 12.76 1.10 15.79
CA ASN A 88 14.02 1.81 16.03
C ASN A 88 13.96 3.29 15.64
N LEU A 89 13.09 3.67 14.70
CA LEU A 89 12.86 5.09 14.35
C LEU A 89 11.56 5.65 14.94
N ASP A 90 10.79 4.82 15.64
CA ASP A 90 9.50 5.21 16.20
C ASP A 90 8.57 5.86 15.15
N ILE A 91 8.55 5.31 13.92
CA ILE A 91 7.67 5.86 12.88
C ILE A 91 6.20 5.62 13.25
N ASN A 92 5.36 6.62 13.02
CA ASN A 92 3.93 6.50 13.16
C ASN A 92 3.31 6.10 11.83
N ILE A 93 2.44 5.09 11.87
CA ILE A 93 1.55 4.81 10.77
C ILE A 93 0.25 5.53 11.07
N VAL A 94 -0.13 6.47 10.21
CA VAL A 94 -1.32 7.32 10.37
C VAL A 94 -2.37 6.90 9.34
N PRO A 95 -3.37 6.08 9.72
CA PRO A 95 -4.48 5.74 8.85
C PRO A 95 -5.37 6.97 8.67
N VAL A 96 -5.69 7.29 7.43
CA VAL A 96 -6.61 8.34 7.05
C VAL A 96 -7.78 7.72 6.31
N VAL A 97 -8.94 7.65 6.95
CA VAL A 97 -10.13 7.03 6.35
C VAL A 97 -10.96 8.09 5.63
N ALA A 98 -11.21 7.90 4.35
CA ALA A 98 -12.00 8.78 3.50
C ALA A 98 -13.31 8.09 3.10
N ILE A 99 -14.44 8.63 3.54
CA ILE A 99 -15.76 8.00 3.38
C ILE A 99 -16.59 8.77 2.35
N ASP A 100 -17.02 8.06 1.32
CA ASP A 100 -17.92 8.58 0.30
C ASP A 100 -19.37 8.56 0.79
N TYR A 101 -19.91 9.73 1.10
CA TYR A 101 -21.32 9.91 1.47
C TYR A 101 -22.20 10.41 0.32
N SER A 102 -21.80 10.16 -0.92
CA SER A 102 -22.51 10.65 -2.10
C SER A 102 -23.79 9.88 -2.44
N LEU A 103 -24.54 10.44 -3.39
CA LEU A 103 -25.68 9.79 -4.03
C LEU A 103 -25.34 8.47 -4.72
N SER A 104 -24.06 8.20 -5.06
CA SER A 104 -23.64 6.91 -5.62
C SER A 104 -23.84 5.74 -4.65
N ASN A 105 -24.16 6.01 -3.38
CA ASN A 105 -24.54 4.99 -2.41
C ASN A 105 -25.99 4.50 -2.54
N LEU A 106 -26.82 5.12 -3.38
CA LEU A 106 -28.17 4.65 -3.67
C LEU A 106 -28.12 3.45 -4.62
N SER A 107 -28.59 2.30 -4.16
CA SER A 107 -28.76 1.08 -4.95
C SER A 107 -30.24 0.78 -5.16
N PHE A 108 -30.56 0.21 -6.32
CA PHE A 108 -31.93 -0.18 -6.70
C PHE A 108 -32.12 -1.70 -6.73
N ALA A 109 -31.08 -2.49 -6.40
CA ALA A 109 -31.11 -3.94 -6.36
C ALA A 109 -32.19 -4.45 -5.38
N ASN A 110 -33.20 -5.18 -5.90
CA ASN A 110 -34.28 -5.88 -5.20
C ASN A 110 -35.13 -5.07 -4.18
N LYS A 111 -34.76 -3.83 -3.87
CA LYS A 111 -35.45 -2.74 -3.16
C LYS A 111 -34.50 -1.53 -3.14
N ARG A 112 -35.02 -0.32 -3.40
CA ARG A 112 -34.25 0.93 -3.23
C ARG A 112 -33.68 0.99 -1.82
N HIS A 113 -32.37 1.01 -1.69
CA HIS A 113 -31.69 1.13 -0.40
C HIS A 113 -30.43 1.96 -0.53
N LEU A 114 -30.06 2.62 0.56
CA LEU A 114 -28.80 3.36 0.67
C LEU A 114 -27.78 2.46 1.38
N ILE A 115 -26.57 2.29 0.83
CA ILE A 115 -25.54 1.42 1.44
C ILE A 115 -25.21 1.84 2.88
N HIS A 116 -25.27 3.14 3.20
CA HIS A 116 -25.08 3.66 4.56
C HIS A 116 -26.19 3.33 5.56
N THR A 117 -27.32 2.76 5.12
CA THR A 117 -28.47 2.49 6.01
C THR A 117 -28.00 1.70 7.23
N LEU A 118 -28.18 2.27 8.42
CA LEU A 118 -27.87 1.61 9.68
C LEU A 118 -28.96 0.57 9.96
N LYS A 119 -28.57 -0.66 10.30
CA LYS A 119 -29.49 -1.72 10.70
C LYS A 119 -29.27 -2.02 12.19
N THR A 120 -30.31 -2.48 12.89
CA THR A 120 -30.25 -2.74 14.33
C THR A 120 -29.35 -3.93 14.69
N ASP A 121 -29.36 -4.97 13.86
CA ASP A 121 -28.74 -6.27 14.17
C ASP A 121 -27.59 -6.66 13.23
N GLU A 122 -27.27 -5.80 12.25
CA GLU A 122 -26.27 -6.08 11.22
C GLU A 122 -25.47 -4.84 10.87
N ASP A 123 -24.17 -5.00 10.69
CA ASP A 123 -23.34 -3.97 10.08
C ASP A 123 -23.72 -3.80 8.59
N ASN A 124 -23.74 -2.55 8.12
CA ASN A 124 -23.68 -2.32 6.68
C ASN A 124 -22.23 -2.47 6.18
N ASP A 125 -22.06 -2.45 4.85
CA ASP A 125 -20.76 -2.66 4.22
C ASP A 125 -19.69 -1.65 4.70
N TYR A 126 -20.07 -0.39 4.94
CA TYR A 126 -19.14 0.61 5.50
C TYR A 126 -18.69 0.22 6.89
N ILE A 127 -19.62 -0.07 7.80
CA ILE A 127 -19.27 -0.43 9.18
C ILE A 127 -18.40 -1.68 9.21
N SER A 128 -18.74 -2.68 8.41
CA SER A 128 -17.94 -3.91 8.29
C SER A 128 -16.50 -3.59 7.87
N VAL A 129 -16.31 -2.82 6.80
CA VAL A 129 -14.97 -2.39 6.34
C VAL A 129 -14.24 -1.56 7.41
N LEU A 130 -14.91 -0.61 8.05
CA LEU A 130 -14.34 0.24 9.11
C LEU A 130 -13.83 -0.61 10.28
N ARG A 131 -14.58 -1.63 10.71
CA ARG A 131 -14.14 -2.55 11.76
C ARG A 131 -12.90 -3.34 11.37
N HIS A 132 -12.82 -3.80 10.11
CA HIS A 132 -11.60 -4.46 9.62
C HIS A 132 -10.41 -3.51 9.56
N ILE A 133 -10.61 -2.24 9.15
CA ILE A 133 -9.57 -1.20 9.21
C ILE A 133 -9.08 -1.00 10.65
N MET A 134 -9.99 -0.82 11.61
CA MET A 134 -9.63 -0.70 13.03
C MET A 134 -8.81 -1.89 13.52
N LYS A 135 -9.19 -3.11 13.12
CA LYS A 135 -8.51 -4.34 13.51
C LYS A 135 -7.10 -4.41 12.92
N VAL A 136 -6.91 -4.18 11.62
CA VAL A 136 -5.59 -4.34 10.98
C VAL A 136 -4.58 -3.26 11.39
N TYR A 137 -5.06 -2.05 11.69
CA TYR A 137 -4.21 -0.97 12.22
C TYR A 137 -4.13 -0.97 13.75
N GLY A 138 -4.84 -1.89 14.41
CA GLY A 138 -4.99 -1.95 15.86
C GLY A 138 -3.66 -2.06 16.61
N ASP A 139 -2.70 -2.80 16.07
CA ASP A 139 -1.39 -2.98 16.69
C ASP A 139 -0.37 -1.92 16.25
N LEU A 140 -0.73 -1.06 15.28
CA LEU A 140 0.19 -0.07 14.69
C LEU A 140 0.03 1.33 15.27
N THR A 141 -1.19 1.69 15.68
CA THR A 141 -1.54 3.02 16.19
C THR A 141 -2.77 2.98 17.09
N SER A 142 -2.97 4.01 17.91
CA SER A 142 -4.18 4.24 18.72
C SER A 142 -5.09 5.34 18.16
N PHE A 143 -4.65 6.06 17.11
CA PHE A 143 -5.37 7.18 16.53
C PHE A 143 -5.47 7.05 15.01
N MET A 144 -6.47 7.73 14.44
CA MET A 144 -6.71 7.83 12.99
C MET A 144 -7.15 9.24 12.64
N MET A 145 -7.04 9.59 11.36
CA MET A 145 -7.74 10.72 10.78
C MET A 145 -8.94 10.23 9.97
N GLY A 146 -9.99 11.05 9.89
CA GLY A 146 -11.17 10.71 9.10
C GLY A 146 -11.73 11.90 8.36
N PHE A 147 -12.01 11.71 7.07
CA PHE A 147 -12.68 12.67 6.21
C PHE A 147 -13.90 12.06 5.52
N GLY A 148 -14.91 12.88 5.25
CA GLY A 148 -16.03 12.53 4.41
C GLY A 148 -16.13 13.47 3.21
N MET A 149 -16.76 12.97 2.14
CA MET A 149 -17.02 13.70 0.91
C MET A 149 -18.44 13.43 0.41
N GLY A 150 -18.89 14.17 -0.61
CA GLY A 150 -20.13 13.86 -1.33
C GLY A 150 -21.42 14.11 -0.54
N GLY A 151 -21.34 14.68 0.66
CA GLY A 151 -22.48 14.99 1.52
C GLY A 151 -22.68 16.50 1.73
N LYS A 152 -23.93 16.92 1.90
CA LYS A 152 -24.28 18.27 2.39
C LYS A 152 -24.19 18.27 3.91
N THR A 153 -23.40 19.18 4.47
CA THR A 153 -23.13 19.26 5.92
C THR A 153 -23.99 20.28 6.65
N TYR A 154 -24.74 21.13 5.92
CA TYR A 154 -25.68 22.08 6.51
C TYR A 154 -26.96 22.24 5.67
N PRO A 155 -28.09 22.66 6.28
CA PRO A 155 -29.34 22.83 5.57
C PRO A 155 -29.25 23.86 4.42
N LYS A 156 -29.99 23.63 3.33
CA LYS A 156 -30.07 24.50 2.13
C LYS A 156 -28.77 24.63 1.31
N GLN A 157 -27.73 23.84 1.62
CA GLN A 157 -26.55 23.76 0.77
C GLN A 157 -26.93 23.26 -0.64
N HIS A 158 -26.45 23.92 -1.69
CA HIS A 158 -26.77 23.54 -3.07
C HIS A 158 -25.99 22.30 -3.52
N LEU A 159 -24.67 22.29 -3.31
CA LEU A 159 -23.74 21.21 -3.68
C LEU A 159 -23.25 20.46 -2.43
N ALA A 160 -22.63 19.29 -2.61
CA ALA A 160 -21.90 18.63 -1.54
C ALA A 160 -20.77 19.52 -0.99
N SER A 161 -20.37 19.29 0.26
CA SER A 161 -19.09 19.78 0.77
C SER A 161 -17.97 18.94 0.15
N ASP A 162 -16.93 19.60 -0.37
CA ASP A 162 -15.78 18.93 -1.00
C ASP A 162 -15.06 18.00 -0.02
N ILE A 163 -14.98 18.40 1.25
CA ILE A 163 -14.39 17.64 2.34
C ILE A 163 -14.94 18.11 3.69
N PHE A 164 -15.08 17.20 4.64
CA PHE A 164 -15.33 17.52 6.06
C PHE A 164 -14.70 16.47 6.97
N ALA A 165 -14.28 16.86 8.17
CA ALA A 165 -13.64 15.96 9.12
C ALA A 165 -14.69 15.15 9.91
N LEU A 166 -14.44 13.85 10.07
CA LEU A 166 -15.26 12.98 10.91
C LEU A 166 -15.24 13.41 12.38
N SER A 167 -14.14 14.02 12.83
CA SER A 167 -14.03 14.62 14.18
C SER A 167 -14.96 15.82 14.40
N GLY A 168 -15.52 16.38 13.31
CA GLY A 168 -16.23 17.66 13.32
C GLY A 168 -15.33 18.89 13.35
N ASN A 169 -13.99 18.72 13.35
CA ASN A 169 -13.03 19.81 13.36
C ASN A 169 -11.98 19.64 12.25
N MET A 170 -12.06 20.47 11.21
CA MET A 170 -11.10 20.43 10.09
C MET A 170 -9.65 20.79 10.49
N PHE A 171 -9.46 21.54 11.59
CA PHE A 171 -8.13 21.87 12.11
C PHE A 171 -7.54 20.73 12.95
N ASN A 172 -8.37 19.79 13.40
CA ASN A 172 -7.93 18.59 14.10
C ASN A 172 -8.77 17.39 13.66
N PRO A 173 -8.44 16.77 12.51
CA PRO A 173 -9.18 15.62 11.98
C PRO A 173 -8.86 14.30 12.71
N VAL A 174 -7.98 14.34 13.73
CA VAL A 174 -7.52 13.17 14.48
C VAL A 174 -8.52 12.80 15.58
N PHE A 175 -8.78 11.50 15.71
CA PHE A 175 -9.56 10.92 16.81
C PHE A 175 -9.01 9.54 17.18
N ASN A 176 -9.42 9.04 18.35
CA ASN A 176 -9.03 7.72 18.81
C ASN A 176 -9.65 6.64 17.90
N LYS A 177 -8.89 5.61 17.51
CA LYS A 177 -9.36 4.62 16.51
C LYS A 177 -10.62 3.88 16.95
N GLU A 178 -10.82 3.67 18.26
CA GLU A 178 -11.99 3.00 18.81
C GLU A 178 -13.29 3.79 18.54
N GLU A 179 -13.20 5.09 18.26
CA GLU A 179 -14.33 5.97 17.92
C GLU A 179 -14.72 5.92 16.44
N LEU A 180 -14.00 5.22 15.56
CA LEU A 180 -14.18 5.32 14.10
C LEU A 180 -15.62 5.03 13.64
N VAL A 181 -16.23 3.96 14.15
CA VAL A 181 -17.61 3.57 13.78
C VAL A 181 -18.63 4.55 14.36
N GLU A 182 -18.38 5.07 15.57
CA GLU A 182 -19.24 6.07 16.20
C GLU A 182 -19.23 7.37 15.38
N LYS A 183 -18.03 7.91 15.07
CA LYS A 183 -17.85 9.13 14.26
C LYS A 183 -18.51 9.00 12.88
N TYR A 184 -18.36 7.85 12.23
CA TYR A 184 -19.05 7.54 10.98
C TYR A 184 -20.58 7.68 11.11
N GLY A 185 -21.18 7.12 12.16
CA GLY A 185 -22.62 7.17 12.42
C GLY A 185 -23.10 8.58 12.79
N GLU A 186 -22.35 9.29 13.62
CA GLU A 186 -22.63 10.68 14.00
C GLU A 186 -22.70 11.60 12.78
N VAL A 187 -21.71 11.50 11.89
CA VAL A 187 -21.68 12.23 10.62
C VAL A 187 -22.88 11.86 9.77
N PHE A 188 -23.11 10.56 9.55
CA PHE A 188 -24.19 10.09 8.68
C PHE A 188 -25.56 10.62 9.13
N SER A 189 -25.80 10.73 10.44
CA SER A 189 -27.05 11.26 11.00
C SER A 189 -27.30 12.75 10.72
N LYS A 190 -26.26 13.51 10.36
CA LYS A 190 -26.30 14.97 10.20
C LYS A 190 -26.21 15.44 8.75
N ILE A 191 -25.82 14.56 7.83
CA ILE A 191 -25.61 14.91 6.43
C ILE A 191 -26.78 14.49 5.54
N SER A 192 -26.84 15.08 4.36
CA SER A 192 -27.67 14.56 3.26
C SER A 192 -26.77 14.18 2.09
N VAL A 193 -26.95 12.97 1.56
CA VAL A 193 -26.17 12.48 0.41
C VAL A 193 -26.35 13.41 -0.81
N SER A 194 -25.27 13.69 -1.53
CA SER A 194 -25.27 14.62 -2.66
C SER A 194 -24.17 14.32 -3.69
N THR A 195 -23.86 15.31 -4.52
CA THR A 195 -22.86 15.34 -5.59
C THR A 195 -22.27 16.76 -5.59
N PRO A 196 -21.07 16.98 -6.18
CA PRO A 196 -20.23 16.01 -6.88
C PRO A 196 -19.49 15.03 -5.94
N ILE A 197 -18.89 13.99 -6.53
CA ILE A 197 -18.09 12.93 -5.90
C ILE A 197 -16.62 13.18 -6.22
N ASN A 198 -16.03 14.15 -5.51
CA ASN A 198 -14.67 14.61 -5.77
C ASN A 198 -13.68 13.95 -4.81
N TYR A 199 -12.66 13.26 -5.33
CA TYR A 199 -11.62 12.59 -4.52
C TYR A 199 -10.39 13.47 -4.34
N SER A 200 -10.11 14.37 -5.28
CA SER A 200 -8.93 15.24 -5.21
C SER A 200 -8.81 16.04 -3.90
N PRO A 201 -9.88 16.56 -3.27
CA PRO A 201 -9.72 17.36 -2.04
C PRO A 201 -9.13 16.57 -0.87
N VAL A 202 -9.53 15.31 -0.68
CA VAL A 202 -8.98 14.46 0.37
C VAL A 202 -7.57 13.99 0.00
N CYS A 203 -7.31 13.73 -1.28
CA CYS A 203 -5.95 13.47 -1.75
C CYS A 203 -5.01 14.65 -1.46
N GLU A 204 -5.40 15.86 -1.82
CA GLU A 204 -4.62 17.09 -1.65
C GLU A 204 -4.26 17.33 -0.18
N ILE A 205 -5.23 17.27 0.74
CA ILE A 205 -4.96 17.52 2.16
C ILE A 205 -4.02 16.48 2.77
N VAL A 206 -4.11 15.21 2.38
CA VAL A 206 -3.21 14.16 2.87
C VAL A 206 -1.83 14.28 2.23
N ALA A 207 -1.76 14.66 0.95
CA ALA A 207 -0.50 14.99 0.29
C ALA A 207 0.19 16.18 0.98
N ASP A 208 -0.55 17.18 1.45
CA ASP A 208 0.00 18.31 2.21
C ASP A 208 0.63 17.86 3.53
N TYR A 209 -0.06 17.00 4.30
CA TYR A 209 0.53 16.39 5.50
C TYR A 209 1.81 15.61 5.18
N ALA A 210 1.77 14.77 4.13
CA ALA A 210 2.92 13.97 3.74
C ALA A 210 4.10 14.83 3.19
N ARG A 211 3.80 15.91 2.47
CA ARG A 211 4.81 16.90 2.03
C ARG A 211 5.45 17.60 3.21
N TYR A 212 4.65 18.05 4.17
CA TYR A 212 5.15 18.67 5.38
C TYR A 212 6.07 17.70 6.14
N GLU A 213 5.68 16.44 6.31
CA GLU A 213 6.56 15.43 6.92
C GLU A 213 7.87 15.26 6.15
N LYS A 214 7.82 15.19 4.82
CA LYS A 214 9.01 15.03 3.98
C LYS A 214 9.99 16.21 4.09
N GLU A 215 9.49 17.43 4.24
CA GLU A 215 10.31 18.63 4.40
C GLU A 215 10.95 18.73 5.79
N ASN A 216 10.42 18.01 6.78
CA ASN A 216 11.01 17.93 8.11
C ASN A 216 12.14 16.87 8.16
N TYR A 217 13.29 17.27 8.71
CA TYR A 217 14.49 16.41 8.82
C TYR A 217 14.26 15.13 9.64
N GLU A 218 13.25 15.10 10.51
CA GLU A 218 12.85 13.94 11.30
C GLU A 218 11.46 13.43 10.88
N ALA A 219 11.22 13.21 9.58
CA ALA A 219 9.98 12.61 9.12
C ALA A 219 9.69 11.30 9.88
N ARG A 220 8.62 11.27 10.68
CA ARG A 220 8.24 10.09 11.46
C ARG A 220 6.86 9.58 11.10
N ASN A 221 6.02 10.39 10.46
CA ASN A 221 4.68 9.96 10.09
C ASN A 221 4.67 9.40 8.66
N PHE A 222 4.03 8.25 8.49
CA PHE A 222 3.70 7.67 7.20
C PHE A 222 2.17 7.56 7.11
N TYR A 223 1.58 8.17 6.09
CA TYR A 223 0.13 8.26 5.94
C TYR A 223 -0.42 7.13 5.07
N SER A 224 -1.45 6.44 5.54
CA SER A 224 -2.16 5.43 4.76
C SER A 224 -3.58 5.93 4.48
N LEU A 225 -3.79 6.52 3.30
CA LEU A 225 -5.09 7.02 2.86
C LEU A 225 -5.95 5.86 2.37
N ILE A 226 -7.14 5.69 2.93
CA ILE A 226 -8.05 4.58 2.63
C ILE A 226 -9.42 5.16 2.25
N TYR A 227 -9.75 5.13 0.97
CA TYR A 227 -11.10 5.43 0.50
C TYR A 227 -12.01 4.22 0.68
N ILE A 228 -13.23 4.47 1.14
CA ILE A 228 -14.34 3.50 1.14
C ILE A 228 -15.46 4.12 0.32
N THR A 229 -15.84 3.47 -0.78
CA THR A 229 -16.69 4.12 -1.79
C THR A 229 -17.45 3.12 -2.66
N PRO A 230 -18.62 3.50 -3.21
CA PRO A 230 -19.26 2.81 -4.31
C PRO A 230 -18.54 3.03 -5.64
N GLY A 231 -17.59 3.96 -5.77
CA GLY A 231 -16.56 3.95 -6.81
C GLY A 231 -16.73 4.87 -8.00
N LEU A 232 -17.72 5.77 -8.03
CA LEU A 232 -17.76 6.86 -9.02
C LEU A 232 -16.80 7.98 -8.65
N ILE A 233 -16.24 8.67 -9.65
CA ILE A 233 -15.33 9.81 -9.46
C ILE A 233 -15.70 10.92 -10.46
N ASP A 234 -16.26 12.02 -9.96
CA ASP A 234 -16.64 13.15 -10.83
C ASP A 234 -15.43 13.99 -11.27
N ASP A 235 -14.40 14.11 -10.41
CA ASP A 235 -13.16 14.86 -10.69
C ASP A 235 -12.00 13.96 -11.13
N TYR A 236 -12.29 12.95 -11.96
CA TYR A 236 -11.35 11.88 -12.34
C TYR A 236 -9.95 12.36 -12.72
N GLU A 237 -9.84 13.29 -13.68
CA GLU A 237 -8.54 13.81 -14.16
C GLU A 237 -7.74 14.48 -13.05
N LYS A 238 -8.41 15.27 -12.20
CA LYS A 238 -7.78 15.95 -11.07
C LYS A 238 -7.33 14.95 -10.00
N THR A 239 -8.15 13.93 -9.74
CA THR A 239 -7.80 12.84 -8.82
C THR A 239 -6.60 12.06 -9.33
N LEU A 240 -6.57 11.70 -10.61
CA LEU A 240 -5.45 11.00 -11.25
C LEU A 240 -4.16 11.83 -11.19
N SER A 241 -4.23 13.14 -11.51
CA SER A 241 -3.05 14.02 -11.45
C SER A 241 -2.54 14.17 -10.02
N THR A 242 -3.44 14.35 -9.05
CA THR A 242 -3.08 14.51 -7.63
C THR A 242 -2.39 13.25 -7.10
N ILE A 243 -2.89 12.05 -7.42
CA ILE A 243 -2.24 10.79 -7.00
C ILE A 243 -0.86 10.65 -7.64
N LYS A 244 -0.68 11.07 -8.89
CA LYS A 244 0.65 11.05 -9.54
C LYS A 244 1.65 11.98 -8.84
N GLU A 245 1.20 13.12 -8.31
CA GLU A 245 2.03 14.05 -7.55
C GLU A 245 2.43 13.52 -6.16
N MET A 246 1.76 12.49 -5.64
CA MET A 246 2.10 11.86 -4.35
C MET A 246 3.30 10.91 -4.43
N ILE A 247 3.84 10.62 -5.62
CA ILE A 247 5.01 9.75 -5.76
C ILE A 247 6.19 10.32 -4.93
N GLY A 248 6.77 9.46 -4.10
CA GLY A 248 7.91 9.83 -3.26
C GLY A 248 7.57 10.68 -2.05
N LEU A 249 6.28 10.78 -1.67
CA LEU A 249 5.84 11.23 -0.36
C LEU A 249 5.75 10.04 0.62
N PRO A 250 5.81 10.26 1.95
CA PRO A 250 5.65 9.22 2.97
C PRO A 250 4.17 8.81 3.10
N MET A 251 3.59 8.28 2.03
CA MET A 251 2.20 7.84 2.04
C MET A 251 1.89 6.73 1.03
N CYS A 252 0.74 6.09 1.20
CA CYS A 252 0.10 5.23 0.19
C CYS A 252 -1.41 5.44 0.15
N VAL A 253 -2.04 5.01 -0.95
CA VAL A 253 -3.48 5.17 -1.21
C VAL A 253 -4.11 3.80 -1.45
N THR A 254 -5.14 3.47 -0.68
CA THR A 254 -5.96 2.28 -0.88
C THR A 254 -7.40 2.70 -1.15
N VAL A 255 -8.03 2.10 -2.15
CA VAL A 255 -9.44 2.27 -2.46
C VAL A 255 -10.15 0.95 -2.24
N VAL A 256 -11.10 0.95 -1.31
CA VAL A 256 -11.99 -0.17 -1.00
C VAL A 256 -13.32 0.09 -1.69
N LYS A 257 -13.56 -0.62 -2.79
CA LYS A 257 -14.79 -0.55 -3.59
C LYS A 257 -15.87 -1.41 -2.95
N LEU A 258 -16.99 -0.78 -2.60
CA LEU A 258 -18.23 -1.44 -2.21
C LEU A 258 -19.09 -1.76 -3.43
N TYR A 259 -20.07 -2.64 -3.26
CA TYR A 259 -20.98 -2.98 -4.36
C TYR A 259 -22.08 -1.96 -4.52
N ASN A 260 -22.24 -1.54 -5.77
CA ASN A 260 -23.46 -0.95 -6.23
C ASN A 260 -23.68 -1.44 -7.66
N ASP A 261 -24.86 -2.01 -7.89
CA ASP A 261 -25.30 -2.63 -9.15
C ASP A 261 -25.58 -1.64 -10.28
N GLN A 262 -25.70 -0.35 -9.96
CA GLN A 262 -26.06 0.70 -10.93
C GLN A 262 -24.87 1.52 -11.43
N LEU A 263 -23.67 1.23 -10.94
CA LEU A 263 -22.48 2.01 -11.28
C LEU A 263 -21.77 1.34 -12.45
N ASN A 264 -22.07 1.83 -13.65
CA ASN A 264 -21.33 1.56 -14.88
C ASN A 264 -20.95 2.91 -15.48
N ASP A 265 -19.76 3.38 -15.16
CA ASP A 265 -19.17 4.59 -15.72
C ASP A 265 -17.73 4.29 -16.14
N THR A 266 -17.19 5.05 -17.09
CA THR A 266 -15.77 5.00 -17.45
C THR A 266 -14.92 5.72 -16.43
N ASN A 267 -15.48 6.68 -15.69
CA ASN A 267 -14.78 7.45 -14.67
C ASN A 267 -15.03 6.85 -13.30
N ASP A 268 -14.45 5.66 -13.07
CA ASP A 268 -14.61 4.92 -11.83
C ASP A 268 -13.26 4.55 -11.18
N THR A 269 -13.34 4.05 -9.96
CA THR A 269 -12.16 3.61 -9.19
C THR A 269 -11.41 2.43 -9.80
N LEU A 270 -12.03 1.62 -10.67
CA LEU A 270 -11.37 0.51 -11.36
C LEU A 270 -10.55 1.04 -12.53
N SER A 271 -11.12 1.92 -13.36
CA SER A 271 -10.40 2.64 -14.42
C SER A 271 -9.24 3.44 -13.84
N LEU A 272 -9.45 4.13 -12.71
CA LEU A 272 -8.36 4.82 -12.00
C LEU A 272 -7.24 3.85 -11.61
N ALA A 273 -7.59 2.66 -11.14
CA ALA A 273 -6.62 1.62 -10.80
C ALA A 273 -5.86 1.07 -12.02
N GLU A 274 -6.47 1.06 -13.20
CA GLU A 274 -5.83 0.65 -14.44
C GLU A 274 -4.85 1.72 -14.94
N ASP A 275 -5.25 2.98 -14.90
CA ASP A 275 -4.40 4.12 -15.28
C ASP A 275 -3.20 4.32 -14.34
N LEU A 276 -3.35 3.96 -13.05
CA LEU A 276 -2.26 4.02 -12.08
C LEU A 276 -1.33 2.80 -12.13
N LYS A 277 -1.64 1.76 -12.92
CA LYS A 277 -0.72 0.62 -13.14
C LYS A 277 0.33 0.87 -14.21
N THR A 278 0.43 2.09 -14.74
CA THR A 278 1.34 2.43 -15.85
C THR A 278 2.82 2.43 -15.47
N SER A 279 3.16 2.60 -14.18
CA SER A 279 4.54 2.50 -13.68
C SER A 279 4.61 1.65 -12.41
N SER A 280 5.81 1.17 -12.10
CA SER A 280 6.06 0.45 -10.84
C SER A 280 5.82 1.35 -9.63
N GLU A 281 6.29 2.61 -9.64
CA GLU A 281 6.11 3.50 -8.48
C GLU A 281 4.64 3.76 -8.18
N LEU A 282 3.82 3.96 -9.21
CA LEU A 282 2.38 4.17 -9.04
C LEU A 282 1.66 2.88 -8.59
N SER A 283 2.05 1.73 -9.13
CA SER A 283 1.51 0.42 -8.72
C SER A 283 1.81 0.11 -7.25
N ASP A 284 2.94 0.62 -6.76
CA ASP A 284 3.35 0.49 -5.37
C ASP A 284 2.58 1.45 -4.45
N LEU A 285 2.34 2.68 -4.91
CA LEU A 285 1.64 3.74 -4.18
C LEU A 285 0.13 3.47 -4.01
N TYR A 286 -0.52 2.90 -5.02
CA TYR A 286 -1.99 2.82 -5.10
C TYR A 286 -2.50 1.36 -5.10
N ARG A 287 -3.50 1.05 -4.27
CA ARG A 287 -4.19 -0.25 -4.22
C ARG A 287 -5.68 -0.08 -4.49
N TYR A 288 -6.23 -0.95 -5.34
CA TYR A 288 -7.67 -1.14 -5.48
C TYR A 288 -8.13 -2.49 -4.92
N ILE A 289 -9.12 -2.48 -4.03
CA ILE A 289 -9.68 -3.67 -3.39
C ILE A 289 -11.19 -3.70 -3.68
N ASP A 290 -11.65 -4.74 -4.37
CA ASP A 290 -13.07 -5.01 -4.56
C ASP A 290 -13.59 -5.81 -3.37
N TYR A 291 -14.29 -5.14 -2.44
CA TYR A 291 -14.71 -5.72 -1.18
C TYR A 291 -15.68 -6.89 -1.35
N GLN A 292 -16.46 -6.94 -2.45
CA GLN A 292 -17.43 -8.04 -2.64
C GLN A 292 -16.78 -9.41 -2.77
N LYS A 293 -15.55 -9.45 -3.29
CA LYS A 293 -14.80 -10.70 -3.40
C LYS A 293 -14.46 -11.32 -2.04
N PHE A 294 -14.66 -10.58 -0.96
CA PHE A 294 -14.23 -10.97 0.38
C PHE A 294 -15.35 -11.11 1.41
N LYS A 295 -16.62 -10.90 1.03
CA LYS A 295 -17.75 -10.88 1.98
C LYS A 295 -18.06 -12.22 2.67
N GLU A 296 -17.54 -13.34 2.18
CA GLU A 296 -17.93 -14.67 2.67
C GLU A 296 -16.74 -15.52 3.15
N GLY A 297 -16.91 -16.17 4.30
CA GLY A 297 -16.02 -17.24 4.78
C GLY A 297 -14.57 -16.81 5.00
N LYS A 298 -13.63 -17.65 4.53
CA LYS A 298 -12.17 -17.44 4.71
C LYS A 298 -11.64 -16.19 4.00
N ALA A 299 -12.40 -15.62 3.07
CA ALA A 299 -11.98 -14.46 2.28
C ALA A 299 -11.84 -13.17 3.13
N LEU A 300 -12.49 -13.07 4.29
CA LEU A 300 -12.32 -11.90 5.17
C LEU A 300 -10.89 -11.74 5.70
N ARG A 301 -10.17 -12.84 5.95
CA ARG A 301 -8.77 -12.74 6.38
C ARG A 301 -7.87 -12.27 5.24
N GLU A 302 -8.20 -12.63 4.00
CA GLU A 302 -7.49 -12.14 2.81
C GLU A 302 -7.74 -10.64 2.61
N PHE A 303 -8.96 -10.16 2.86
CA PHE A 303 -9.26 -8.73 2.85
C PHE A 303 -8.41 -7.95 3.86
N GLU A 304 -8.29 -8.45 5.10
CA GLU A 304 -7.43 -7.83 6.12
C GLU A 304 -5.96 -7.75 5.68
N VAL A 305 -5.45 -8.79 5.01
CA VAL A 305 -4.11 -8.77 4.43
C VAL A 305 -4.01 -7.72 3.33
N GLU A 306 -4.99 -7.66 2.42
CA GLU A 306 -4.99 -6.71 1.30
C GLU A 306 -5.09 -5.25 1.76
N LEU A 307 -5.80 -4.96 2.85
CA LEU A 307 -5.91 -3.62 3.44
C LEU A 307 -4.58 -3.04 3.90
N ILE A 308 -3.69 -3.87 4.46
CA ILE A 308 -2.42 -3.42 5.04
C ILE A 308 -1.22 -3.67 4.12
N ARG A 309 -1.39 -4.48 3.07
CA ARG A 309 -0.31 -5.02 2.24
C ARG A 309 0.69 -3.98 1.72
N GLN A 310 0.21 -2.80 1.34
CA GLN A 310 1.06 -1.75 0.79
C GLN A 310 1.85 -0.99 1.85
N VAL A 311 1.40 -0.94 3.11
CA VAL A 311 2.01 -0.11 4.14
C VAL A 311 3.46 -0.53 4.43
N PRO A 312 3.77 -1.80 4.78
CA PRO A 312 5.14 -2.20 5.09
C PRO A 312 6.12 -1.95 3.95
N LEU A 313 5.68 -2.21 2.71
CA LEU A 313 6.53 -2.10 1.53
C LEU A 313 6.81 -0.64 1.17
N ASN A 314 5.81 0.24 1.21
CA ASN A 314 5.99 1.66 0.92
C ASN A 314 6.81 2.37 2.00
N VAL A 315 6.61 2.03 3.27
CA VAL A 315 7.45 2.49 4.38
C VAL A 315 8.92 2.14 4.10
N GLN A 316 9.22 0.86 3.85
CA GLN A 316 10.60 0.43 3.59
C GLN A 316 11.22 1.15 2.41
N ARG A 317 10.46 1.33 1.32
CA ARG A 317 10.96 2.03 0.12
C ARG A 317 11.21 3.51 0.38
N TYR A 318 10.27 4.20 1.01
CA TYR A 318 10.38 5.62 1.29
C TYR A 318 11.60 5.90 2.19
N PHE A 319 11.69 5.22 3.34
CA PHE A 319 12.77 5.50 4.30
C PHE A 319 14.14 5.02 3.80
N ALA A 320 14.20 3.94 3.02
CA ALA A 320 15.46 3.52 2.37
C ALA A 320 15.92 4.50 1.27
N ALA A 321 14.99 5.09 0.52
CA ALA A 321 15.34 6.02 -0.57
C ALA A 321 15.76 7.40 -0.06
N ASN A 322 15.16 7.87 1.03
CA ASN A 322 15.45 9.19 1.60
C ASN A 322 16.59 9.16 2.62
N ASN A 323 17.26 8.02 2.80
CA ASN A 323 18.44 7.84 3.65
C ASN A 323 18.25 8.43 5.06
N THR A 324 17.00 8.42 5.52
CA THR A 324 16.54 9.33 6.57
C THR A 324 17.27 9.10 7.89
N PHE A 325 17.82 7.89 8.09
CA PHE A 325 18.65 7.56 9.23
C PHE A 325 19.69 6.51 8.80
N ALA A 326 20.96 6.90 8.78
CA ALA A 326 22.02 5.92 8.98
C ALA A 326 21.81 5.42 10.40
N PHE A 327 21.23 4.23 10.56
CA PHE A 327 21.26 3.61 11.86
C PHE A 327 22.75 3.44 12.21
N ASP A 328 23.19 4.11 13.27
CA ASP A 328 24.47 3.80 13.93
C ASP A 328 24.33 2.40 14.53
N LEU A 329 24.34 1.39 13.67
CA LEU A 329 24.40 0.00 14.08
C LEU A 329 25.88 -0.28 14.31
N GLU A 330 26.21 -0.90 15.42
CA GLU A 330 27.52 -1.52 15.56
C GLU A 330 27.64 -2.65 14.53
N GLU A 331 28.85 -2.93 14.02
CA GLU A 331 29.12 -3.96 13.00
C GLU A 331 28.46 -5.32 13.32
N SER A 332 28.25 -5.63 14.60
CA SER A 332 27.58 -6.85 15.07
C SER A 332 26.08 -6.92 14.80
N ASP A 333 25.37 -5.81 14.58
CA ASP A 333 23.93 -5.83 14.28
C ASP A 333 23.63 -6.03 12.79
N TYR A 334 24.61 -5.80 11.92
CA TYR A 334 24.46 -5.93 10.46
C TYR A 334 24.29 -7.39 10.01
N ALA A 335 24.86 -8.34 10.76
CA ALA A 335 24.88 -9.73 10.34
C ALA A 335 23.54 -10.47 10.54
N ASN A 336 22.65 -9.96 11.39
CA ASN A 336 21.34 -10.55 11.66
C ASN A 336 20.19 -10.04 10.77
N ARG A 337 20.41 -9.03 9.91
CA ARG A 337 19.32 -8.31 9.20
C ARG A 337 19.50 -8.22 7.68
N MET A 338 20.16 -9.21 7.08
CA MET A 338 20.48 -9.19 5.65
C MET A 338 19.30 -9.60 4.75
N CYS A 339 19.04 -8.84 3.69
CA CYS A 339 18.18 -9.24 2.58
C CYS A 339 18.81 -8.82 1.25
N ILE A 340 18.93 -9.75 0.30
CA ILE A 340 19.58 -9.50 -1.00
C ILE A 340 18.51 -9.06 -2.01
N ARG A 341 18.60 -7.81 -2.48
CA ARG A 341 17.85 -7.36 -3.67
C ARG A 341 18.69 -7.58 -4.92
N GLN A 342 18.21 -8.39 -5.85
CA GLN A 342 18.68 -8.40 -7.24
C GLN A 342 18.13 -7.15 -7.95
N LYS A 343 19.00 -6.42 -8.66
CA LYS A 343 18.60 -5.37 -9.60
C LYS A 343 18.23 -5.98 -10.95
#